data_AF-A0A9E2LPG3-F1
#
_entry.id   AF-A0A9E2LPG3-F1
#
_cell.length_a   1.000
_cell.length_b   1.000
_cell.length_c   1.000
_cell.angle_alpha   90.00
_cell.angle_beta   90.00
_cell.angle_gamma   90.00
#
_symmetry.space_group_name_H-M   'P 1'
#
loop_
_entity.id
_entity.type
_entity.pdbx_description
1 polymer ?
#
loop_
_entity_poly.entity_id
_entity_poly.type
_entity_poly.pdbx_seq_one_letter_code
_entity_poly.pdbx_strand_id
1 'polypeptide(L)'
;MFKNFFATRWGIIGVGGLIGVFAALLQKLGNPGNMGICVACFERDIAGAVGLHRAAVVQYMRPEIIGFVLGSLIAAYIFKEFRPRSGSAPMVRFILGIFAMIGALVFLGCPWRALLRLAGGDGNAIIGLLGLACGVWIGTLFLKQGFNLGRTNTTHTSAGWIMPLIMLGFLALMLIFPQIDGENKSGILFYSTKGPGAMHAPLFISI
;
A
#
# COMPACT_ATOMS: atom_id res chain seq x y z
N MET A 1 5.19 -14.12 -28.92
CA MET A 1 4.95 -13.02 -27.97
C MET A 1 3.45 -12.94 -27.74
N PHE A 2 2.91 -13.55 -26.68
CA PHE A 2 1.49 -13.46 -26.38
C PHE A 2 1.13 -11.98 -26.18
N LYS A 3 0.12 -11.47 -26.89
CA LYS A 3 -0.42 -10.14 -26.58
C LYS A 3 -0.92 -10.20 -25.14
N ASN A 4 -0.38 -9.35 -24.26
CA ASN A 4 -0.87 -9.23 -22.89
C ASN A 4 -2.35 -8.84 -22.94
N PHE A 5 -3.23 -9.82 -22.73
CA PHE A 5 -4.68 -9.65 -22.80
C PHE A 5 -5.16 -8.53 -21.85
N PHE A 6 -4.52 -8.43 -20.67
CA PHE A 6 -4.75 -7.38 -19.68
C PHE A 6 -4.28 -5.98 -20.10
N ALA A 7 -3.42 -5.85 -21.11
CA ALA A 7 -2.98 -4.57 -21.65
C ALA A 7 -3.90 -4.04 -22.77
N THR A 8 -4.94 -4.79 -23.15
CA THR A 8 -5.96 -4.31 -24.09
C THR A 8 -6.91 -3.32 -23.40
N ARG A 9 -7.58 -2.45 -24.17
CA ARG A 9 -8.56 -1.48 -23.62
C ARG A 9 -9.61 -2.17 -22.74
N TRP A 10 -10.13 -3.32 -23.20
CA TRP A 10 -11.08 -4.13 -22.43
C TRP A 10 -10.46 -4.77 -21.19
N GLY A 11 -9.19 -5.20 -21.26
CA GLY A 11 -8.44 -5.67 -20.10
C GLY A 11 -8.27 -4.60 -19.02
N ILE A 12 -7.90 -3.38 -19.40
CA ILE A 12 -7.74 -2.24 -18.47
C ILE A 12 -9.09 -1.89 -17.80
N ILE A 13 -10.17 -1.82 -18.57
CA ILE A 13 -11.52 -1.55 -18.05
C ILE A 13 -11.95 -2.66 -17.09
N GLY A 14 -11.74 -3.92 -17.45
CA GLY A 14 -12.09 -5.07 -16.60
C GLY A 14 -11.33 -5.08 -15.28
N VAL A 15 -10.02 -4.84 -15.32
CA VAL A 15 -9.19 -4.75 -14.10
C VAL A 15 -9.60 -3.55 -13.25
N GLY A 16 -9.82 -2.38 -13.86
CA GLY A 16 -10.28 -1.19 -13.13
C GLY A 16 -11.63 -1.40 -12.44
N GLY A 17 -12.58 -2.03 -13.15
CA GLY A 17 -13.88 -2.41 -12.59
C GLY A 17 -13.74 -3.40 -11.43
N LEU A 18 -12.91 -4.43 -11.57
CA LEU A 18 -12.66 -5.42 -10.53
C LEU A 18 -12.08 -4.77 -9.26
N ILE A 19 -11.05 -3.94 -9.39
CA ILE A 19 -10.43 -3.28 -8.22
C ILE A 19 -11.41 -2.28 -7.59
N GLY A 20 -12.21 -1.56 -8.40
CA GLY A 20 -13.24 -0.64 -7.90
C GLY A 20 -14.33 -1.36 -7.08
N VAL A 21 -14.85 -2.47 -7.61
CA VAL A 21 -15.83 -3.31 -6.90
C VAL A 21 -15.22 -3.90 -5.62
N PHE A 22 -14.00 -4.40 -5.70
CA PHE A 22 -13.31 -5.00 -4.56
C PHE A 22 -13.05 -3.96 -3.45
N ALA A 23 -12.65 -2.74 -3.80
CA ALA A 23 -12.45 -1.65 -2.85
C ALA A 23 -13.75 -1.27 -2.13
N ALA A 24 -14.88 -1.21 -2.85
CA ALA A 24 -16.19 -0.94 -2.26
C ALA A 24 -16.67 -2.10 -1.38
N LEU A 25 -16.43 -3.35 -1.81
CA LEU A 25 -16.77 -4.55 -1.06
C LEU A 25 -16.01 -4.61 0.28
N LEU A 26 -14.70 -4.35 0.26
CA LEU A 26 -13.88 -4.30 1.47
C LEU A 26 -14.38 -3.24 2.47
N GLN A 27 -14.80 -2.07 1.97
CA GLN A 27 -15.39 -1.04 2.82
C GLN A 27 -16.73 -1.50 3.42
N LYS A 28 -17.56 -2.21 2.66
CA LYS A 28 -18.82 -2.79 3.16
C LYS A 28 -18.57 -3.88 4.23
N LEU A 29 -17.48 -4.62 4.11
CA LEU A 29 -17.15 -5.77 4.94
C LEU A 29 -16.40 -5.42 6.23
N GLY A 30 -16.07 -4.15 6.46
CA GLY A 30 -15.51 -3.70 7.74
C GLY A 30 -14.31 -2.78 7.65
N ASN A 31 -13.73 -2.54 6.45
CA ASN A 31 -12.66 -1.55 6.32
C ASN A 31 -13.19 -0.11 6.54
N PRO A 32 -12.33 0.82 6.99
CA PRO A 32 -12.76 2.16 7.34
C PRO A 32 -13.46 2.86 6.17
N GLY A 33 -14.56 3.53 6.47
CA GLY A 33 -15.24 4.42 5.52
C GLY A 33 -14.23 5.41 4.92
N ASN A 34 -14.22 5.51 3.58
CA ASN A 34 -13.32 6.39 2.82
C ASN A 34 -11.83 5.99 2.82
N MET A 35 -11.47 4.76 3.23
CA MET A 35 -10.11 4.23 3.10
C MET A 35 -9.99 3.11 2.07
N GLY A 36 -11.05 2.32 1.83
CA GLY A 36 -11.07 1.22 0.85
C GLY A 36 -9.79 0.39 0.85
N ILE A 37 -8.91 0.61 -0.14
CA ILE A 37 -7.58 -0.01 -0.28
C ILE A 37 -6.48 1.06 -0.26
N CYS A 38 -6.32 1.76 0.86
CA CYS A 38 -5.34 2.84 0.95
C CYS A 38 -3.97 2.32 1.40
N VAL A 39 -3.05 2.14 0.45
CA VAL A 39 -1.70 1.62 0.76
C VAL A 39 -0.96 2.47 1.79
N ALA A 40 -0.94 3.79 1.64
CA ALA A 40 -0.24 4.68 2.58
C ALA A 40 -0.83 4.64 4.00
N CYS A 41 -2.17 4.59 4.13
CA CYS A 41 -2.77 4.48 5.47
C CYS A 41 -2.53 3.11 6.08
N PHE A 42 -2.52 2.06 5.25
CA PHE A 42 -2.31 0.69 5.73
C PHE A 42 -0.86 0.45 6.16
N GLU A 43 0.12 1.00 5.44
CA GLU A 43 1.52 0.98 5.84
C GLU A 43 1.74 1.72 7.17
N ARG A 44 1.07 2.85 7.38
CA ARG A 44 1.07 3.53 8.68
C ARG A 44 0.46 2.63 9.75
N ASP A 45 -0.69 2.01 9.48
CA ASP A 45 -1.35 1.17 10.49
C ASP A 45 -0.48 -0.06 10.87
N ILE A 46 0.24 -0.64 9.90
CA ILE A 46 1.25 -1.70 10.12
C ILE A 46 2.40 -1.16 10.96
N ALA A 47 2.93 0.03 10.64
CA ALA A 47 3.98 0.68 11.42
C ALA A 47 3.54 0.93 12.88
N GLY A 48 2.27 1.29 13.09
CA GLY A 48 1.65 1.40 14.40
C GLY A 48 1.52 0.07 15.12
N ALA A 49 1.20 -1.01 14.40
CA ALA A 49 1.06 -2.36 14.95
C ALA A 49 2.41 -2.94 15.42
N VAL A 50 3.49 -2.70 14.69
CA VAL A 50 4.85 -3.12 15.10
C VAL A 50 5.50 -2.15 16.11
N GLY A 51 4.83 -1.03 16.43
CA GLY A 51 5.27 -0.09 17.46
C GLY A 51 6.32 0.93 17.01
N LEU A 52 6.48 1.16 15.69
CA LEU A 52 7.33 2.23 15.15
C LEU A 52 6.76 3.63 15.46
N HIS A 53 5.46 3.73 15.73
CA HIS A 53 4.84 4.90 16.36
C HIS A 53 3.75 4.47 17.35
N ARG A 54 3.31 5.40 18.22
CA ARG A 54 2.42 5.13 19.37
C ARG A 54 1.03 5.77 19.26
N ALA A 55 0.56 5.97 18.03
CA ALA A 55 -0.76 6.54 17.78
C ALA A 55 -1.84 5.48 17.95
N ALA A 56 -2.52 5.47 19.12
CA ALA A 56 -3.44 4.42 19.55
C ALA A 56 -4.65 4.16 18.62
N VAL A 57 -4.97 5.09 17.71
CA VAL A 57 -6.12 4.99 16.79
C VAL A 57 -5.81 4.28 15.47
N VAL A 58 -4.52 4.02 15.18
CA VAL A 58 -4.03 3.56 13.88
C VAL A 58 -2.96 2.47 14.06
N GLN A 59 -3.30 1.42 14.80
CA GLN A 59 -2.44 0.26 15.07
C GLN A 59 -3.20 -1.00 14.68
N TYR A 60 -2.89 -1.54 13.51
CA TYR A 60 -3.48 -2.77 13.02
C TYR A 60 -2.60 -3.37 11.93
N MET A 61 -2.29 -4.65 12.04
CA MET A 61 -1.59 -5.37 10.99
C MET A 61 -2.55 -5.60 9.83
N ARG A 62 -2.44 -4.78 8.78
CA ARG A 62 -3.32 -4.82 7.59
C ARG A 62 -2.92 -5.97 6.65
N PRO A 63 -3.68 -7.09 6.58
CA PRO A 63 -3.35 -8.20 5.70
C PRO A 63 -3.43 -7.85 4.20
N GLU A 64 -4.10 -6.75 3.84
CA GLU A 64 -4.20 -6.27 2.45
C GLU A 64 -2.84 -5.99 1.80
N ILE A 65 -1.91 -5.43 2.57
CA ILE A 65 -0.56 -5.16 2.06
C ILE A 65 0.23 -6.46 1.87
N ILE A 66 0.03 -7.43 2.76
CA ILE A 66 0.64 -8.76 2.66
C ILE A 66 0.11 -9.45 1.40
N GLY A 67 -1.20 -9.43 1.19
CA GLY A 67 -1.87 -9.94 -0.01
C GLY A 67 -1.32 -9.33 -1.30
N PHE A 68 -1.14 -8.00 -1.36
CA PHE A 68 -0.55 -7.36 -2.55
C PHE A 68 0.90 -7.74 -2.82
N VAL A 69 1.73 -7.83 -1.78
CA VAL A 69 3.14 -8.20 -1.97
C VAL A 69 3.26 -9.66 -2.41
N LEU A 70 2.53 -10.58 -1.78
CA LEU A 70 2.55 -12.00 -2.14
C LEU A 70 1.88 -12.25 -3.50
N GLY A 71 0.73 -11.62 -3.76
CA GLY A 71 0.01 -11.73 -5.02
C GLY A 71 0.82 -11.20 -6.22
N SER A 72 1.50 -10.05 -6.05
CA SER A 72 2.38 -9.52 -7.09
C SER A 72 3.61 -10.40 -7.34
N LEU A 73 4.15 -11.04 -6.29
CA LEU A 73 5.23 -12.03 -6.44
C LEU A 73 4.76 -13.25 -7.23
N ILE A 74 3.61 -13.84 -6.85
CA ILE A 74 3.04 -15.01 -7.53
C ILE A 74 2.78 -14.70 -9.00
N ALA A 75 2.17 -13.55 -9.29
CA ALA A 75 1.95 -13.10 -10.66
C ALA A 75 3.27 -12.97 -11.43
N ALA A 76 4.30 -12.36 -10.85
CA ALA A 76 5.61 -12.21 -11.49
C ALA A 76 6.27 -13.55 -11.85
N TYR A 77 6.06 -14.61 -11.04
CA TYR A 77 6.54 -15.95 -11.35
C TYR A 77 5.71 -16.65 -12.44
N ILE A 78 4.38 -16.56 -12.37
CA ILE A 78 3.48 -17.15 -13.38
C ILE A 78 3.80 -16.58 -14.77
N PHE A 79 3.99 -15.27 -14.86
CA PHE A 79 4.32 -14.59 -16.11
C PHE A 79 5.82 -14.64 -16.46
N LYS A 80 6.67 -15.22 -15.60
CA LYS A 80 8.14 -15.27 -15.75
C LYS A 80 8.78 -13.88 -15.95
N GLU A 81 8.20 -12.86 -15.34
CA GLU A 81 8.66 -11.47 -15.39
C GLU A 81 9.43 -11.05 -14.13
N PHE A 82 9.64 -11.95 -13.18
CA PHE A 82 10.38 -11.67 -11.95
C PHE A 82 11.84 -11.27 -12.24
N ARG A 83 12.17 -10.00 -11.99
CA ARG A 83 13.52 -9.42 -12.20
C ARG A 83 13.92 -8.57 -11.00
N PRO A 84 14.71 -9.10 -10.06
CA PRO A 84 15.16 -8.34 -8.90
C PRO A 84 16.17 -7.26 -9.33
N ARG A 85 15.92 -6.02 -8.93
CA ARG A 85 16.78 -4.87 -9.22
C ARG A 85 17.13 -4.16 -7.93
N SER A 86 18.39 -3.74 -7.81
CA SER A 86 18.85 -2.79 -6.80
C SER A 86 19.34 -1.54 -7.52
N GLY A 87 19.47 -0.39 -6.85
CA GLY A 87 20.12 0.75 -7.50
C GLY A 87 20.98 1.58 -6.58
N SER A 88 21.77 2.45 -7.22
CA SER A 88 23.02 2.97 -6.66
C SER A 88 22.85 4.11 -5.64
N ALA A 89 21.67 4.73 -5.53
CA ALA A 89 21.42 5.86 -4.62
C ALA A 89 20.38 5.53 -3.53
N PRO A 90 20.68 4.63 -2.57
CA PRO A 90 19.73 4.18 -1.55
C PRO A 90 19.28 5.32 -0.63
N MET A 91 20.19 6.19 -0.21
CA MET A 91 19.88 7.29 0.72
C MET A 91 18.90 8.30 0.12
N VAL A 92 19.12 8.71 -1.13
CA VAL A 92 18.23 9.65 -1.84
C VAL A 92 16.84 9.03 -2.00
N ARG A 93 16.75 7.76 -2.39
CA ARG A 93 15.47 7.05 -2.53
C ARG A 93 14.73 6.92 -1.20
N PHE A 94 15.46 6.66 -0.12
CA PHE A 94 14.90 6.58 1.23
C PHE A 94 14.30 7.93 1.66
N ILE A 95 15.05 9.03 1.51
CA ILE A 95 14.58 10.38 1.84
C ILE A 95 13.36 10.76 0.98
N LEU A 96 13.38 10.47 -0.32
CA LEU A 96 12.22 10.70 -1.19
C LEU A 96 10.99 9.89 -0.73
N GLY A 97 11.20 8.65 -0.26
CA GLY A 97 10.13 7.84 0.34
C GLY A 97 9.54 8.47 1.60
N ILE A 98 10.36 9.04 2.48
CA ILE A 98 9.89 9.77 3.67
C ILE A 98 9.00 10.94 3.25
N PHE A 99 9.45 11.79 2.32
CA PHE A 99 8.66 12.91 1.83
C PHE A 99 7.36 12.46 1.15
N ALA A 100 7.40 11.37 0.37
CA ALA A 100 6.21 10.80 -0.24
C ALA A 100 5.20 10.33 0.81
N MET A 101 5.65 9.68 1.89
CA MET A 101 4.78 9.22 2.96
C MET A 101 4.20 10.38 3.77
N ILE A 102 5.01 11.39 4.12
CA ILE A 102 4.53 12.60 4.79
C ILE A 102 3.46 13.28 3.92
N GLY A 103 3.74 13.47 2.63
CA GLY A 103 2.79 14.05 1.69
C GLY A 103 1.49 13.26 1.61
N ALA A 104 1.56 11.94 1.44
CA ALA A 104 0.38 11.08 1.39
C ALA A 104 -0.47 11.15 2.67
N LEU A 105 0.16 11.30 3.84
CA LEU A 105 -0.57 11.42 5.11
C LEU A 105 -1.17 12.82 5.31
N VAL A 106 -0.47 13.90 4.95
CA VAL A 106 -0.96 15.28 5.04
C VAL A 106 -2.17 15.50 4.13
N PHE A 107 -2.12 14.98 2.89
CA PHE A 107 -3.25 15.03 1.96
C PHE A 107 -4.31 13.93 2.20
N LEU A 108 -4.26 13.27 3.37
CA LEU A 108 -5.26 12.32 3.84
C LEU A 108 -5.47 11.12 2.89
N GLY A 109 -4.44 10.66 2.18
CA GLY A 109 -4.47 9.42 1.42
C GLY A 109 -3.42 9.26 0.33
N CYS A 110 -3.31 8.01 -0.14
CA CYS A 110 -2.66 7.69 -1.40
C CYS A 110 -3.60 8.01 -2.60
N PRO A 111 -3.10 7.97 -3.86
CA PRO A 111 -3.92 8.24 -5.04
C PRO A 111 -5.21 7.41 -5.10
N TRP A 112 -5.15 6.16 -4.62
CA TRP A 112 -6.31 5.28 -4.55
C TRP A 112 -7.39 5.82 -3.59
N ARG A 113 -6.98 6.26 -2.40
CA ARG A 113 -7.90 6.83 -1.41
C ARG A 113 -8.49 8.15 -1.89
N ALA A 114 -7.71 8.98 -2.58
CA ALA A 114 -8.22 10.23 -3.17
C ALA A 114 -9.33 9.93 -4.19
N LEU A 115 -9.14 8.92 -5.05
CA LEU A 115 -10.15 8.52 -6.03
C LEU A 115 -11.42 7.95 -5.38
N LEU A 116 -11.26 7.10 -4.35
CA LEU A 116 -12.41 6.54 -3.62
C LEU A 116 -13.19 7.61 -2.85
N ARG A 117 -12.51 8.59 -2.26
CA ARG A 117 -13.15 9.74 -1.60
C ARG A 117 -13.95 10.58 -2.58
N LEU A 118 -13.39 10.84 -3.76
CA LEU A 118 -14.09 11.54 -4.82
C LEU A 118 -15.33 10.75 -5.28
N ALA A 119 -15.20 9.43 -5.45
CA ALA A 119 -16.33 8.56 -5.78
C ALA A 119 -17.41 8.52 -4.69
N GLY A 120 -17.02 8.69 -3.42
CA GLY A 120 -17.92 8.82 -2.28
C GLY A 120 -18.54 10.22 -2.10
N GLY A 121 -18.25 11.17 -3.01
CA GLY A 121 -18.80 12.54 -2.98
C GLY A 121 -18.03 13.54 -2.11
N ASP A 122 -16.83 13.22 -1.64
CA ASP A 122 -16.01 14.13 -0.84
C ASP A 122 -15.24 15.11 -1.73
N GLY A 123 -15.72 16.35 -1.82
CA GLY A 123 -15.12 17.42 -2.62
C GLY A 123 -13.69 17.81 -2.21
N ASN A 124 -13.27 17.53 -0.97
CA ASN A 124 -11.89 17.78 -0.54
C ASN A 124 -10.88 16.90 -1.28
N ALA A 125 -11.32 15.78 -1.87
CA ALA A 125 -10.47 14.93 -2.70
C ALA A 125 -9.95 15.67 -3.94
N ILE A 126 -10.69 16.65 -4.46
CA ILE A 126 -10.29 17.43 -5.65
C ILE A 126 -9.02 18.23 -5.35
N ILE A 127 -8.95 18.88 -4.20
CA ILE A 127 -7.76 19.65 -3.77
C ILE A 127 -6.56 18.70 -3.61
N GLY A 128 -6.78 17.52 -3.02
CA GLY A 128 -5.74 16.48 -2.90
C GLY A 128 -5.22 15.99 -4.26
N LEU A 129 -6.12 15.76 -5.23
CA LEU A 129 -5.76 15.34 -6.59
C LEU A 129 -5.03 16.45 -7.36
N LEU A 130 -5.45 17.70 -7.23
CA LEU A 130 -4.76 18.85 -7.81
C LEU A 130 -3.35 19.00 -7.21
N GLY A 131 -3.22 18.84 -5.89
CA GLY A 131 -1.92 18.83 -5.21
C GLY A 131 -0.99 17.74 -5.74
N LEU A 132 -1.51 16.51 -5.90
CA LEU A 132 -0.77 15.40 -6.50
C LEU A 132 -0.35 15.71 -7.94
N ALA A 133 -1.27 16.23 -8.76
CA ALA A 133 -0.99 16.58 -10.16
C ALA A 133 0.09 17.66 -10.28
N CYS A 134 0.01 18.72 -9.48
CA CYS A 134 1.03 19.77 -9.41
C CYS A 134 2.37 19.23 -8.91
N GLY A 135 2.38 18.38 -7.88
CA GLY A 135 3.60 17.75 -7.37
C GLY A 135 4.29 16.87 -8.41
N VAL A 136 3.51 16.03 -9.13
CA VAL A 136 4.03 15.22 -10.24
C VAL A 136 4.57 16.12 -11.35
N TRP A 137 3.84 17.18 -11.72
CA TRP A 137 4.29 18.15 -12.72
C TRP A 137 5.65 18.74 -12.37
N ILE A 138 5.81 19.28 -11.15
CA ILE A 138 7.08 19.84 -10.68
C ILE A 138 8.17 18.76 -10.68
N GLY A 139 7.87 17.54 -10.21
CA GLY A 139 8.80 16.42 -10.26
C GLY A 139 9.27 16.08 -11.68
N THR A 140 8.39 16.14 -12.68
CA THR A 140 8.78 15.92 -14.08
C THR A 140 9.68 17.02 -14.63
N LEU A 141 9.56 18.27 -14.16
CA LEU A 141 10.46 19.35 -14.54
C LEU A 141 11.88 19.10 -13.99
N PHE A 142 12.00 18.68 -12.73
CA PHE A 142 13.29 18.30 -12.15
C PHE A 142 13.95 17.14 -12.89
N LEU A 143 13.17 16.12 -13.29
CA LEU A 143 13.68 15.01 -14.09
C LEU A 143 14.16 15.47 -15.48
N LYS A 144 13.45 16.42 -16.12
CA LYS A 144 13.88 17.02 -17.40
C LYS A 144 15.14 17.86 -17.28
N GLN A 145 15.41 18.45 -16.11
CA GLN A 145 16.60 19.27 -15.85
C GLN A 145 17.85 18.44 -15.48
N GLY A 146 17.78 17.11 -15.53
CA GLY A 146 18.95 16.23 -15.37
C GLY A 146 19.04 15.50 -14.03
N PHE A 147 18.01 15.57 -13.17
CA PHE A 147 17.96 14.75 -11.95
C PHE A 147 17.90 13.26 -12.31
N ASN A 148 18.86 12.46 -11.83
CA ASN A 148 18.91 11.01 -12.06
C ASN A 148 19.20 10.24 -10.77
N LEU A 149 18.45 9.17 -10.52
CA LEU A 149 18.55 8.29 -9.33
C LEU A 149 19.62 7.19 -9.47
N GLY A 150 20.59 7.39 -10.34
CA GLY A 150 21.70 6.48 -10.61
C GLY A 150 21.27 5.15 -11.26
N ARG A 151 22.25 4.31 -11.63
CA ARG A 151 22.00 3.07 -12.37
C ARG A 151 21.26 2.04 -11.50
N THR A 152 20.31 1.34 -12.11
CA THR A 152 19.73 0.12 -11.51
C THR A 152 20.47 -1.09 -12.07
N ASN A 153 20.95 -1.95 -11.17
CA ASN A 153 21.66 -3.17 -11.52
C ASN A 153 20.80 -4.38 -11.16
N THR A 154 20.86 -5.42 -12.00
CA THR A 154 20.27 -6.72 -11.66
C THR A 154 20.99 -7.27 -10.43
N THR A 155 20.22 -7.70 -9.44
CA THR A 155 20.75 -8.27 -8.20
C THR A 155 20.39 -9.74 -8.08
N HIS A 156 20.89 -10.40 -7.03
CA HIS A 156 20.56 -11.79 -6.73
C HIS A 156 19.06 -11.96 -6.43
N THR A 157 18.53 -13.14 -6.77
CA THR A 157 17.14 -13.51 -6.48
C THR A 157 16.81 -13.41 -4.99
N SER A 158 17.75 -13.75 -4.12
CA SER A 158 17.60 -13.63 -2.67
C SER A 158 17.21 -12.22 -2.21
N ALA A 159 17.77 -11.17 -2.81
CA ALA A 159 17.42 -9.80 -2.47
C ALA A 159 15.96 -9.43 -2.83
N GLY A 160 15.41 -10.05 -3.87
CA GLY A 160 14.00 -9.87 -4.25
C GLY A 160 13.01 -10.59 -3.33
N TRP A 161 13.46 -11.62 -2.61
CA TRP A 161 12.61 -12.39 -1.68
C TRP A 161 12.51 -11.77 -0.29
N ILE A 162 13.37 -10.81 0.05
CA ILE A 162 13.40 -10.19 1.38
C ILE A 162 12.03 -9.60 1.74
N MET A 163 11.42 -8.79 0.87
CA MET A 163 10.13 -8.16 1.19
C MET A 163 8.97 -9.16 1.33
N PRO A 164 8.76 -10.09 0.39
CA PRO A 164 7.77 -11.15 0.57
C PRO A 164 7.95 -11.96 1.85
N LEU A 165 9.20 -12.25 2.23
CA LEU A 165 9.51 -13.01 3.44
C LEU A 165 9.21 -12.22 4.72
N ILE A 166 9.49 -10.91 4.73
CA ILE A 166 9.08 -10.01 5.83
C ILE A 166 7.55 -9.98 5.95
N MET A 167 6.82 -9.85 4.84
CA MET A 167 5.36 -9.82 4.84
C MET A 167 4.76 -11.16 5.32
N LEU A 168 5.38 -12.28 4.95
CA LEU A 168 4.99 -13.60 5.47
C LEU A 168 5.30 -13.73 6.97
N GLY A 169 6.41 -13.14 7.44
CA GLY A 169 6.70 -13.01 8.87
C GLY A 169 5.65 -12.18 9.63
N PHE A 170 5.19 -11.09 9.04
CA PHE A 170 4.09 -10.29 9.61
C PHE A 170 2.77 -11.06 9.64
N LEU A 171 2.48 -11.86 8.60
CA LEU A 171 1.31 -12.74 8.59
C LEU A 171 1.40 -13.79 9.72
N ALA A 172 2.56 -14.41 9.90
CA ALA A 172 2.78 -15.38 10.98
C ALA A 172 2.63 -14.72 12.36
N LEU A 173 3.20 -13.52 12.56
CA LEU A 173 3.03 -12.75 13.80
C LEU A 173 1.56 -12.42 14.08
N MET A 174 0.80 -12.04 13.05
CA MET A 174 -0.64 -11.76 13.16
C MET A 174 -1.44 -13.01 13.58
N LEU A 175 -1.06 -14.20 13.10
CA LEU A 175 -1.72 -15.45 13.47
C LEU A 175 -1.35 -15.95 14.87
N ILE A 176 -0.10 -15.72 15.31
CA ILE A 176 0.39 -16.13 16.63
C ILE A 176 -0.12 -15.18 17.73
N PHE A 177 -0.21 -13.88 17.43
CA PHE A 177 -0.68 -12.86 18.35
C PHE A 177 -1.97 -12.22 17.82
N PRO A 178 -3.11 -12.95 17.80
CA PRO A 178 -4.36 -12.41 17.30
C PRO A 178 -4.83 -11.25 18.18
N GLN A 179 -5.67 -10.39 17.61
CA GLN A 179 -6.32 -9.31 18.33
C GLN A 179 -7.22 -9.88 19.43
N ILE A 180 -6.96 -9.51 20.68
CA ILE A 180 -7.79 -9.86 21.83
C ILE A 180 -8.72 -8.66 22.08
N ASP A 181 -10.03 -8.92 22.12
CA ASP A 181 -11.04 -7.88 22.30
C ASP A 181 -10.83 -7.14 23.64
N GLY A 182 -10.53 -5.83 23.56
CA GLY A 182 -10.34 -4.96 24.71
C GLY A 182 -8.89 -4.74 25.15
N GLU A 183 -7.91 -5.46 24.59
CA GLU A 183 -6.50 -5.23 24.89
C GLU A 183 -5.79 -4.42 23.79
N ASN A 184 -5.07 -3.37 24.20
CA ASN A 184 -4.30 -2.53 23.26
C ASN A 184 -3.01 -3.22 22.76
N LYS A 185 -2.73 -4.45 23.21
CA LYS A 185 -1.49 -5.17 22.93
C LYS A 185 -1.73 -6.67 23.03
N SER A 186 -1.44 -7.41 21.96
CA SER A 186 -1.34 -8.87 21.99
C SER A 186 0.13 -9.24 21.79
N GLY A 187 0.82 -9.60 22.88
CA GLY A 187 2.24 -9.96 22.85
C GLY A 187 3.15 -8.85 22.31
N ILE A 188 3.54 -8.93 21.04
CA ILE A 188 4.44 -7.98 20.37
C ILE A 188 3.67 -6.93 19.55
N LEU A 189 2.43 -7.26 19.12
CA LEU A 189 1.62 -6.42 18.25
C LEU A 189 0.71 -5.49 19.06
N PHE A 190 0.61 -4.24 18.61
CA PHE A 190 -0.31 -3.24 19.15
C PHE A 190 -1.59 -3.20 18.31
N TYR A 191 -2.72 -3.14 19.00
CA TYR A 191 -4.04 -3.13 18.39
C TYR A 191 -4.84 -1.90 18.83
N SER A 192 -5.51 -1.27 17.89
CA SER A 192 -6.41 -0.16 18.15
C SER A 192 -7.77 -0.64 18.62
N THR A 193 -8.20 -0.19 19.80
CA THR A 193 -9.56 -0.42 20.34
C THR A 193 -10.59 0.57 19.81
N LYS A 194 -10.15 1.72 19.28
CA LYS A 194 -11.01 2.75 18.67
C LYS A 194 -10.34 3.37 17.44
N GLY A 195 -11.14 3.86 16.50
CA GLY A 195 -10.66 4.56 15.31
C GLY A 195 -10.41 3.65 14.10
N PRO A 196 -9.74 4.15 13.06
CA PRO A 196 -9.58 3.43 11.79
C PRO A 196 -8.82 2.10 11.89
N GLY A 197 -7.96 1.93 12.88
CA GLY A 197 -7.26 0.66 13.14
C GLY A 197 -8.17 -0.43 13.72
N ALA A 198 -9.29 -0.08 14.35
CA ALA A 198 -10.25 -1.04 14.89
C ALA A 198 -11.22 -1.58 13.82
N MET A 199 -11.29 -0.92 12.66
CA MET A 199 -12.15 -1.28 11.53
C MET A 199 -11.35 -2.09 10.52
N HIS A 200 -11.62 -3.39 10.44
CA HIS A 200 -10.96 -4.30 9.51
C HIS A 200 -11.94 -5.27 8.88
N ALA A 201 -11.69 -5.64 7.63
CA ALA A 201 -12.42 -6.69 6.93
C ALA A 201 -11.96 -8.10 7.37
N PRO A 202 -12.73 -9.16 7.09
CA PRO A 202 -12.34 -10.53 7.38
C PRO A 202 -11.05 -10.94 6.65
N LEU A 203 -10.16 -11.66 7.34
CA LEU A 203 -8.82 -12.01 6.87
C LEU A 203 -8.80 -12.72 5.50
N PHE A 204 -9.81 -13.58 5.22
CA PHE A 204 -9.92 -14.29 3.94
C PHE A 204 -10.21 -13.39 2.74
N ILE A 205 -10.85 -12.23 2.96
CA ILE A 205 -11.21 -11.30 1.89
C ILE A 205 -10.11 -10.24 1.70
N SER A 206 -9.31 -9.99 2.73
CA SER A 206 -8.21 -9.03 2.67
C SER A 206 -6.91 -9.58 2.08
N ILE A 207 -6.71 -10.90 1.95
CA ILE A 207 -5.49 -11.51 1.38
C ILE A 207 -5.58 -11.72 -0.14
#